data_AF-A0A800K523-F1
#
_entry.id   AF-A0A800K523-F1
#
_cell.length_a   1.000
_cell.length_b   1.000
_cell.length_c   1.000
_cell.angle_alpha   90.00
_cell.angle_beta   90.00
_cell.angle_gamma   90.00
#
_symmetry.space_group_name_H-M   'P 1'
#
loop_
_entity.id
_entity.type
_entity.pdbx_description
1 polymer ?
#
loop_
_entity_poly.entity_id
_entity_poly.type
_entity_poly.pdbx_seq_one_letter_code
_entity_poly.pdbx_strand_id
1 'polypeptide(L)'
;MQAAHLLRHLVTVLEELDLAYALAGSIASMAYGEPRATLDIDVAVRLTQTDAERLKTRFPSEEFYLDVEAAERAILERSQFNILHPSSGLKIDVFVEGDEVERVQI
;
A
#
# COMPACT_ATOMS: atom_id res chain seq x y z
N MET A 1 11.28 11.70 -1.98
CA MET A 1 11.19 10.39 -1.31
C MET A 1 11.94 9.33 -2.14
N GLN A 2 12.55 8.32 -1.51
CA GLN A 2 13.13 7.14 -2.18
C GLN A 2 12.24 5.91 -1.95
N ALA A 3 12.31 4.88 -2.80
CA ALA A 3 11.45 3.68 -2.69
C ALA A 3 11.54 2.99 -1.31
N ALA A 4 12.73 2.82 -0.75
CA ALA A 4 12.91 2.23 0.58
C ALA A 4 12.29 3.07 1.71
N HIS A 5 12.29 4.41 1.57
CA HIS A 5 11.60 5.29 2.52
C HIS A 5 10.09 5.15 2.39
N LEU A 6 9.57 5.13 1.15
CA LEU A 6 8.14 4.97 0.89
C LEU A 6 7.61 3.64 1.43
N LEU A 7 8.36 2.54 1.25
CA LEU A 7 8.03 1.23 1.83
C LEU A 7 7.96 1.30 3.35
N ARG A 8 8.97 1.92 4.00
CA ARG A 8 8.98 2.06 5.47
C ARG A 8 7.79 2.89 5.95
N HIS A 9 7.45 3.96 5.24
CA HIS A 9 6.27 4.78 5.53
C HIS A 9 4.99 3.96 5.43
N LEU A 10 4.79 3.23 4.32
CA LEU A 10 3.66 2.33 4.14
C LEU A 10 3.54 1.32 5.29
N VAL A 11 4.61 0.58 5.58
CA VAL A 11 4.62 -0.43 6.67
C VAL A 11 4.27 0.22 8.01
N THR A 12 4.87 1.35 8.34
CA THR A 12 4.57 2.08 9.58
C THR A 12 3.09 2.46 9.66
N VAL A 13 2.51 2.96 8.56
CA VAL A 13 1.10 3.33 8.50
C VAL A 13 0.19 2.11 8.70
N LEU A 14 0.48 0.99 8.04
CA LEU A 14 -0.33 -0.22 8.17
C LEU A 14 -0.27 -0.81 9.59
N GLU A 15 0.91 -0.84 10.21
CA GLU A 15 1.09 -1.26 11.60
C GLU A 15 0.38 -0.33 12.59
N GLU A 16 0.51 0.99 12.43
CA GLU A 16 -0.17 1.98 13.29
C GLU A 16 -1.71 1.93 13.17
N LEU A 17 -2.23 1.47 12.04
CA LEU A 17 -3.66 1.30 11.81
C LEU A 17 -4.17 -0.10 12.18
N ASP A 18 -3.29 -1.00 12.62
CA ASP A 18 -3.55 -2.44 12.88
C ASP A 18 -4.18 -3.16 11.69
N LEU A 19 -3.69 -2.86 10.48
CA LEU A 19 -4.16 -3.47 9.23
C LEU A 19 -3.34 -4.71 8.92
N ALA A 20 -4.00 -5.82 8.58
CA ALA A 20 -3.32 -7.01 8.09
C ALA A 20 -2.90 -6.80 6.64
N TYR A 21 -1.63 -7.06 6.34
CA TYR A 21 -1.08 -6.91 5.00
C TYR A 21 -0.07 -8.00 4.66
N ALA A 22 0.16 -8.17 3.37
CA ALA A 22 1.26 -8.93 2.81
C ALA A 22 1.91 -8.09 1.69
N LEU A 23 3.23 -7.91 1.77
CA LEU A 23 3.97 -7.28 0.68
C LEU A 23 4.03 -8.23 -0.51
N ALA A 24 3.50 -7.79 -1.64
CA ALA A 24 3.59 -8.49 -2.91
C ALA A 24 4.73 -7.88 -3.76
N GLY A 25 5.23 -8.60 -4.75
CA GLY A 25 6.15 -8.03 -5.73
C GLY A 25 7.64 -7.98 -5.34
N SER A 26 8.41 -7.31 -6.20
CA SER A 26 9.88 -7.43 -6.32
C SER A 26 10.65 -6.99 -5.08
N ILE A 27 10.08 -6.19 -4.17
CA ILE A 27 10.74 -5.78 -2.93
C ILE A 27 10.86 -6.94 -1.93
N ALA A 28 9.91 -7.88 -1.89
CA ALA A 28 10.08 -9.14 -1.16
C ALA A 28 11.21 -9.98 -1.78
N SER A 29 11.36 -9.92 -3.10
CA SER A 29 12.47 -10.56 -3.83
C SER A 29 13.81 -9.83 -3.68
N MET A 30 13.85 -8.51 -3.43
CA MET A 30 15.10 -7.76 -3.23
C MET A 30 15.84 -8.17 -1.96
N ALA A 31 15.14 -8.75 -0.98
CA ALA A 31 15.78 -9.38 0.17
C ALA A 31 16.54 -10.69 -0.19
N TYR A 32 16.26 -11.32 -1.34
CA TYR A 32 16.75 -12.66 -1.69
C TYR A 32 17.20 -12.90 -3.15
N GLY A 33 17.18 -11.94 -4.07
CA GLY A 33 17.59 -12.14 -5.48
C GLY A 33 17.49 -10.91 -6.38
N GLU A 34 18.11 -10.97 -7.56
CA GLU A 34 18.51 -9.82 -8.40
C GLU A 34 17.44 -8.71 -8.63
N PRO A 35 17.88 -7.43 -8.71
CA PRO A 35 16.98 -6.29 -8.82
C PRO A 35 16.28 -6.27 -10.17
N ARG A 36 14.98 -6.57 -10.20
CA ARG A 36 14.10 -6.13 -11.29
C ARG A 36 13.46 -4.82 -10.87
N ALA A 37 13.89 -3.74 -11.52
CA ALA A 37 13.39 -2.38 -11.30
C ALA A 37 12.00 -2.21 -11.93
N THR A 38 10.96 -2.68 -11.26
CA THR A 38 9.69 -1.95 -11.25
C THR A 38 9.69 -1.16 -9.94
N LEU A 39 9.60 0.17 -10.04
CA LEU A 39 9.67 1.14 -8.93
C LEU A 39 8.39 1.16 -8.06
N ASP A 40 7.58 0.10 -8.16
CA ASP A 40 6.24 0.00 -7.62
C ASP A 40 6.28 -0.86 -6.35
N ILE A 41 5.59 -0.43 -5.31
CA ILE A 41 5.39 -1.21 -4.09
C ILE A 41 4.03 -1.88 -4.21
N ASP A 42 3.99 -3.20 -4.35
CA ASP A 42 2.74 -3.94 -4.32
C ASP A 42 2.43 -4.40 -2.90
N VAL A 43 1.20 -4.19 -2.45
CA VAL A 43 0.76 -4.62 -1.12
C VAL A 43 -0.67 -5.14 -1.17
N ALA A 44 -0.86 -6.34 -0.65
CA ALA A 44 -2.18 -6.88 -0.34
C ALA A 44 -2.58 -6.44 1.07
N VAL A 45 -3.75 -5.82 1.23
CA VAL A 45 -4.21 -5.31 2.54
C VAL A 45 -5.66 -5.69 2.77
N ARG A 46 -5.95 -6.16 3.98
CA ARG A 46 -7.33 -6.34 4.46
C ARG A 46 -7.86 -5.00 4.94
N LEU A 47 -8.81 -4.43 4.19
CA LEU A 47 -9.39 -3.12 4.46
C LEU A 47 -10.90 -3.22 4.67
N THR A 48 -11.42 -2.34 5.54
CA THR A 48 -12.85 -2.07 5.72
C THR A 48 -13.19 -0.69 5.18
N GLN A 49 -14.48 -0.38 4.99
CA GLN A 49 -14.92 0.93 4.48
C GLN A 49 -14.36 2.11 5.28
N THR A 50 -14.24 1.97 6.60
CA THR A 50 -13.69 3.03 7.46
C THR A 50 -12.18 3.22 7.28
N ASP A 51 -11.48 2.25 6.70
CA ASP A 51 -10.02 2.31 6.56
C ASP A 51 -9.57 3.19 5.39
N ALA A 52 -10.42 3.44 4.39
CA ALA A 52 -10.09 4.37 3.29
C ALA A 52 -9.81 5.79 3.82
N GLU A 53 -10.69 6.29 4.68
CA GLU A 53 -10.51 7.56 5.37
C GLU A 53 -9.32 7.54 6.34
N ARG A 54 -9.13 6.43 7.08
CA ARG A 54 -7.96 6.29 7.97
C ARG A 54 -6.66 6.33 7.19
N LEU A 55 -6.57 5.69 6.03
CA LEU A 55 -5.42 5.78 5.13
C LEU A 55 -5.22 7.22 4.65
N LYS A 56 -6.29 7.94 4.28
CA LYS A 56 -6.19 9.35 3.88
C LYS A 56 -5.55 10.24 4.94
N THR A 57 -5.83 9.99 6.22
CA THR A 57 -5.18 10.74 7.32
C THR A 57 -3.68 10.49 7.44
N ARG A 58 -3.17 9.37 6.89
CA ARG A 58 -1.76 8.95 6.95
C ARG A 58 -0.98 9.19 5.66
N PHE A 59 -1.69 9.49 4.58
CA PHE A 59 -1.16 9.91 3.28
C PHE A 59 -1.64 11.34 2.95
N PRO A 60 -1.03 12.38 3.56
CA PRO A 60 -1.49 13.76 3.42
C PRO A 60 -1.43 14.24 1.97
N SER A 61 -2.45 15.00 1.56
CA SER A 61 -2.61 15.47 0.17
C SER A 61 -1.51 16.40 -0.32
N GLU A 62 -0.71 16.97 0.58
CA GLU A 62 0.44 17.81 0.25
C GLU A 62 1.59 17.01 -0.39
N GLU A 63 1.72 15.74 -0.02
CA GLU A 63 2.80 14.85 -0.49
C GLU A 63 2.29 13.68 -1.34
N PHE A 64 1.04 13.25 -1.10
CA PHE A 64 0.48 12.05 -1.69
C PHE A 64 -0.83 12.32 -2.42
N TYR A 65 -1.03 11.59 -3.50
CA TYR A 65 -2.33 11.46 -4.14
C TYR A 65 -2.94 10.10 -3.75
N LEU A 66 -4.09 10.16 -3.09
CA LEU A 66 -4.97 9.04 -2.77
C LEU A 66 -6.40 9.52 -3.01
N ASP A 67 -7.07 8.86 -3.95
CA ASP A 67 -8.49 9.01 -4.24
C ASP A 67 -9.29 8.10 -3.29
N VAL A 68 -9.99 8.72 -2.33
CA VAL A 68 -10.76 8.02 -1.30
C VAL A 68 -11.95 7.29 -1.92
N GLU A 69 -12.64 7.89 -2.89
CA GLU A 69 -13.79 7.24 -3.56
C GLU A 69 -13.34 6.03 -4.38
N ALA A 70 -12.15 6.11 -5.01
CA ALA A 70 -11.56 4.95 -5.67
C ALA A 70 -11.19 3.84 -4.66
N ALA A 71 -10.61 4.21 -3.52
CA ALA A 71 -10.26 3.25 -2.46
C ALA A 71 -11.50 2.58 -1.86
N GLU A 72 -12.56 3.35 -1.56
CA GLU A 72 -13.84 2.83 -1.06
C GLU A 72 -14.49 1.86 -2.06
N ARG A 73 -14.50 2.21 -3.36
CA ARG A 73 -14.97 1.30 -4.40
C ARG A 73 -14.12 0.03 -4.48
N ALA A 74 -12.80 0.15 -4.42
CA ALA A 74 -11.90 -1.00 -4.43
C ALA A 74 -12.13 -1.93 -3.23
N ILE A 75 -12.48 -1.37 -2.07
CA ILE A 75 -12.84 -2.15 -0.87
C ILE A 75 -14.14 -2.91 -1.08
N LEU A 76 -15.16 -2.28 -1.67
CA LEU A 76 -16.45 -2.93 -1.96
C LEU A 76 -16.31 -4.03 -3.01
N GLU A 77 -15.54 -3.77 -4.05
CA GLU A 77 -15.38 -4.67 -5.20
C GLU A 77 -14.26 -5.71 -5.01
N ARG A 78 -13.50 -5.63 -3.91
CA ARG A 78 -12.28 -6.42 -3.68
C ARG A 78 -11.31 -6.35 -4.87
N SER A 79 -11.10 -5.12 -5.33
CA SER A 79 -10.21 -4.81 -6.44
C SER A 79 -8.95 -4.09 -5.93
N GLN A 80 -8.38 -3.20 -6.74
CA GLN A 80 -7.13 -2.51 -6.42
C GLN A 80 -7.28 -1.00 -6.56
N PHE A 81 -6.45 -0.27 -5.84
CA PHE A 81 -6.29 1.17 -5.98
C PHE A 81 -4.82 1.56 -5.75
N ASN A 82 -4.52 2.84 -5.95
CA ASN A 82 -3.15 3.31 -5.98
C ASN A 82 -2.96 4.51 -5.05
N ILE A 83 -1.80 4.55 -4.40
CA ILE A 83 -1.30 5.74 -3.72
C ILE A 83 -0.07 6.23 -4.48
N LEU A 84 -0.06 7.50 -4.86
CA LEU A 84 1.04 8.10 -5.62
C LEU A 84 1.79 9.11 -4.77
N HIS A 85 3.10 9.19 -4.93
CA HIS A 85 3.91 10.29 -4.41
C HIS A 85 4.42 11.13 -5.61
N PRO A 86 3.68 12.19 -6.02
CA PRO A 86 3.88 12.84 -7.32
C PRO A 86 5.28 13.43 -7.51
N SER A 87 5.88 13.99 -6.46
CA SER A 87 7.20 14.64 -6.55
C SER A 87 8.33 13.67 -6.89
N SER A 88 8.18 12.37 -6.63
CA SER A 88 9.19 11.36 -7.00
C SER A 88 8.72 10.39 -8.09
N GLY A 89 7.45 10.42 -8.47
CA GLY A 89 6.86 9.45 -9.41
C GLY A 89 6.76 8.02 -8.85
N LEU A 90 6.87 7.84 -7.53
CA LEU A 90 6.72 6.51 -6.90
C LEU A 90 5.24 6.20 -6.69
N LYS A 91 4.91 4.90 -6.70
CA LYS A 91 3.55 4.39 -6.59
C LYS A 91 3.50 3.19 -5.65
N ILE A 92 2.38 3.08 -4.93
CA ILE A 92 1.98 1.91 -4.17
C ILE A 92 0.73 1.36 -4.86
N ASP A 93 0.78 0.09 -5.27
CA ASP A 93 -0.37 -0.66 -5.75
C ASP A 93 -0.96 -1.43 -4.56
N VAL A 94 -2.18 -1.05 -4.16
CA VAL A 94 -2.89 -1.65 -3.03
C VAL A 94 -3.96 -2.59 -3.56
N PHE A 95 -3.78 -3.88 -3.30
CA PHE A 95 -4.75 -4.92 -3.60
C PHE A 95 -5.61 -5.15 -2.36
N VAL A 96 -6.93 -4.97 -2.50
CA VAL A 96 -7.84 -5.20 -1.37
C VAL A 96 -8.18 -6.66 -1.29
N GLU A 97 -7.68 -7.29 -0.24
CA GLU A 97 -7.89 -8.71 0.01
C GLU A 97 -9.10 -8.99 0.90
N GLY A 98 -9.69 -10.17 0.69
CA GLY A 98 -10.74 -10.72 1.52
C GLY A 98 -10.21 -11.34 2.83
N ASP A 99 -10.93 -12.33 3.36
CA ASP A 99 -10.61 -12.96 4.65
C ASP A 99 -9.30 -13.79 4.68
N GLU A 100 -8.62 -13.99 3.54
CA GLU A 100 -7.50 -14.94 3.35
C GLU A 100 -6.09 -14.34 3.36
N VAL A 101 -5.88 -13.11 3.87
CA VAL A 101 -4.53 -12.65 4.19
C VAL A 101 -4.19 -13.07 5.61
N GLU A 102 -3.42 -14.15 5.74
CA GLU A 102 -2.66 -14.39 6.97
C GLU A 102 -1.70 -13.21 7.16
N ARG A 103 -1.63 -12.66 8.38
CA ARG A 103 -0.66 -11.60 8.73
C ARG A 103 0.75 -12.13 8.44
N VAL A 104 1.31 -11.82 7.27
CA VAL A 104 2.71 -12.10 6.96
C VAL A 104 3.50 -10.86 7.33
N GLN A 105 3.88 -10.79 8.61
CA GLN A 105 4.88 -9.84 9.08
C GLN A 105 6.25 -10.32 8.57
N ILE A 106 6.98 -9.46 7.85
CA ILE A 106 8.39 -9.67 7.51
C ILE A 106 9.25 -8.90 8.51
#